data_AF-A0A556UAU0-F1
#
_entry.id   AF-A0A556UAU0-F1
#
_cell.length_a   1.000
_cell.length_b   1.000
_cell.length_c   1.000
_cell.angle_alpha   90.00
_cell.angle_beta   90.00
_cell.angle_gamma   90.00
#
_symmetry.space_group_name_H-M   'P 1'
#
loop_
_entity.id
_entity.type
_entity.pdbx_description
1 polymer ?
#
loop_
_entity_poly.entity_id
_entity_poly.type
_entity_poly.pdbx_seq_one_letter_code
_entity_poly.pdbx_strand_id
1 'polypeptide(L)'
;MYEVFPEDTFIRDADHWSKVIPELWDEIDAVVAVMMETGNVPEEYNPHLLDNSNLNYAGYLEFHLLDGKVDLLVIYTKNSKKYTFRLVRLGSHQELIHNELK
;
A
#
# COMPACT_ATOMS: atom_id res chain seq x y z
N MET A 1 6.69 0.87 -18.97
CA MET A 1 5.89 0.19 -17.94
C MET A 1 6.61 0.39 -16.62
N TYR A 2 5.89 0.68 -15.54
CA TYR A 2 6.48 0.75 -14.21
C TYR A 2 6.76 -0.66 -13.68
N GLU A 3 7.77 -0.78 -12.83
CA GLU A 3 8.05 -2.00 -12.07
C GLU A 3 7.55 -1.83 -10.63
N VAL A 4 6.93 -2.87 -10.08
CA VAL A 4 6.45 -2.89 -8.70
C VAL A 4 7.28 -3.90 -7.90
N PHE A 5 7.90 -3.43 -6.83
CA PHE A 5 8.73 -4.26 -5.95
C PHE A 5 8.05 -4.38 -4.58
N PRO A 6 7.42 -5.52 -4.26
CA PRO A 6 6.94 -5.77 -2.91
C PRO A 6 8.11 -6.05 -1.97
N GLU A 7 8.14 -5.41 -0.80
CA GLU A 7 9.07 -5.74 0.27
C GLU A 7 8.65 -7.02 1.01
N ASP A 8 9.60 -7.73 1.62
CA ASP A 8 9.31 -8.93 2.41
C ASP A 8 8.32 -8.66 3.56
N THR A 9 8.33 -7.44 4.13
CA THR A 9 7.36 -7.01 5.14
C THR A 9 5.96 -6.94 4.57
N PHE A 10 5.79 -6.32 3.40
CA PHE A 10 4.52 -6.24 2.69
C PHE A 10 3.97 -7.64 2.37
N ILE A 11 4.83 -8.56 1.88
CA ILE A 11 4.41 -9.92 1.55
C ILE A 11 3.90 -10.64 2.80
N ARG A 12 4.63 -10.54 3.93
CA ARG A 12 4.19 -11.14 5.20
C ARG A 12 2.90 -10.54 5.73
N ASP A 13 2.73 -9.23 5.60
CA ASP A 13 1.50 -8.54 5.99
C ASP A 13 0.32 -9.03 5.12
N ALA A 14 0.50 -9.11 3.81
CA ALA A 14 -0.51 -9.60 2.86
C ALA A 14 -0.87 -11.08 3.12
N ASP A 15 0.11 -11.94 3.36
CA ASP A 15 -0.10 -13.36 3.74
C ASP A 15 -0.86 -13.51 5.07
N HIS A 16 -0.72 -12.54 5.98
CA HIS A 16 -1.47 -12.53 7.23
C HIS A 16 -2.94 -12.17 6.97
N TRP A 17 -3.17 -11.07 6.27
CA TRP A 17 -4.51 -10.56 5.98
C TRP A 17 -5.29 -11.42 4.98
N SER A 18 -4.62 -12.11 4.05
CA SER A 18 -5.28 -13.00 3.09
C SER A 18 -5.94 -14.22 3.74
N LYS A 19 -5.62 -14.52 5.01
CA LYS A 19 -6.30 -15.56 5.79
C LYS A 19 -7.69 -15.15 6.25
N VAL A 20 -7.94 -13.84 6.35
CA VAL A 20 -9.23 -13.27 6.79
C VAL A 20 -10.00 -12.61 5.64
N ILE A 21 -9.31 -12.18 4.58
CA ILE A 21 -9.89 -11.56 3.38
C ILE A 21 -9.47 -12.41 2.17
N PRO A 22 -10.31 -13.36 1.72
CA PRO A 22 -9.98 -14.28 0.64
C PRO A 22 -9.62 -13.61 -0.70
N GLU A 23 -10.25 -12.48 -1.01
CA GLU A 23 -10.09 -11.71 -2.24
C GLU A 23 -8.89 -10.73 -2.22
N LEU A 24 -8.11 -10.70 -1.14
CA LEU A 24 -7.07 -9.68 -0.95
C LEU A 24 -6.01 -9.70 -2.06
N TRP A 25 -5.58 -10.88 -2.50
CA TRP A 25 -4.56 -11.00 -3.54
C TRP A 25 -5.10 -10.58 -4.90
N ASP A 26 -6.37 -10.88 -5.21
CA ASP A 26 -7.02 -10.45 -6.45
C ASP A 26 -7.12 -8.91 -6.50
N GLU A 27 -7.47 -8.29 -5.37
CA GLU A 27 -7.52 -6.84 -5.21
C GLU A 27 -6.13 -6.19 -5.38
N ILE A 28 -5.08 -6.77 -4.76
CA ILE A 28 -3.70 -6.30 -4.90
C ILE A 28 -3.22 -6.44 -6.35
N ASP A 29 -3.48 -7.56 -7.01
CA ASP A 29 -3.09 -7.80 -8.39
C ASP A 29 -3.78 -6.81 -9.35
N ALA A 30 -5.05 -6.51 -9.10
CA ALA A 30 -5.80 -5.53 -9.90
C ALA A 30 -5.17 -4.13 -9.83
N VAL A 31 -4.90 -3.62 -8.63
CA VAL A 31 -4.27 -2.30 -8.49
C VAL A 31 -2.83 -2.28 -9.01
N VAL A 32 -2.06 -3.35 -8.79
CA VAL A 32 -0.68 -3.48 -9.28
C VAL A 32 -0.63 -3.46 -10.81
N ALA A 33 -1.55 -4.13 -11.49
CA ALA A 33 -1.64 -4.09 -12.95
C ALA A 33 -1.80 -2.65 -13.47
N VAL A 34 -2.69 -1.87 -12.85
CA VAL A 34 -2.89 -0.45 -13.23
C VAL A 34 -1.68 0.41 -12.87
N MET A 35 -1.03 0.16 -11.74
CA MET A 35 0.21 0.84 -11.37
C MET A 35 1.33 0.60 -12.39
N MET A 36 1.51 -0.64 -12.84
CA MET A 36 2.50 -1.01 -13.84
C MET A 36 2.20 -0.36 -15.20
N GLU A 37 0.94 -0.35 -15.61
CA GLU A 37 0.51 0.22 -16.90
C GLU A 37 0.61 1.74 -16.93
N THR A 38 0.00 2.41 -15.93
CA THR A 38 -0.24 3.86 -15.95
C THR A 38 0.81 4.65 -15.18
N GLY A 39 1.53 3.99 -14.27
CA GLY A 39 2.38 4.67 -13.32
C GLY A 39 1.63 5.40 -12.22
N ASN A 40 0.34 5.12 -11.98
CA ASN A 40 -0.45 5.73 -10.91
C ASN A 40 -1.31 4.68 -10.21
N VAL A 41 -1.64 4.96 -8.95
CA VAL A 41 -2.72 4.26 -8.24
C VAL A 41 -4.03 4.93 -8.66
N PRO A 42 -5.11 4.18 -8.98
CA PRO A 42 -6.39 4.77 -9.34
C PRO A 42 -6.97 5.64 -8.21
N GLU A 43 -7.73 6.69 -8.57
CA GLU A 43 -8.29 7.63 -7.58
C GLU A 43 -9.27 6.98 -6.59
N GLU A 44 -9.95 5.90 -6.99
CA GLU A 44 -10.87 5.15 -6.13
C GLU A 44 -10.20 4.51 -4.90
N TYR A 45 -8.90 4.24 -4.98
CA TYR A 45 -8.09 3.78 -3.85
C TYR A 45 -7.64 4.94 -2.93
N ASN A 46 -8.04 6.18 -3.23
CA ASN A 46 -7.72 7.39 -2.46
C ASN A 46 -6.21 7.57 -2.14
N PRO A 47 -5.32 7.54 -3.16
CA PRO A 47 -3.89 7.64 -2.92
C PRO A 47 -3.49 9.04 -2.42
N HIS A 48 -2.79 9.12 -1.29
CA HIS A 48 -2.34 10.39 -0.73
C HIS A 48 -1.03 10.26 0.06
N LEU A 49 -0.41 11.43 0.35
CA LEU A 49 0.83 11.52 1.10
C LEU A 49 0.53 11.49 2.61
N LEU A 50 1.30 10.69 3.35
CA LEU A 50 1.38 10.76 4.80
C LEU A 50 2.23 11.98 5.20
N ASP A 51 1.58 13.12 5.43
CA ASP A 51 2.25 14.40 5.67
C ASP A 51 2.43 14.76 7.15
N ASN A 52 1.86 13.96 8.06
CA ASN A 52 2.01 14.16 9.49
C ASN A 52 3.35 13.61 10.00
N SER A 53 4.30 14.52 10.25
CA SER A 53 5.65 14.20 10.72
C SER A 53 5.73 13.50 12.09
N ASN A 54 4.64 13.50 12.85
CA ASN A 54 4.59 12.85 14.18
C ASN A 54 4.12 11.39 14.11
N LEU A 55 3.75 10.90 12.93
CA LEU A 55 3.28 9.53 12.72
C LEU A 55 4.32 8.70 11.96
N ASN A 56 4.19 7.39 12.05
CA ASN A 56 5.03 6.49 11.26
C ASN A 56 4.82 6.73 9.76
N TYR A 57 5.86 6.43 8.97
CA TYR A 57 5.83 6.54 7.51
C TYR A 57 5.57 7.96 6.97
N ALA A 58 5.82 9.00 7.76
CA ALA A 58 5.83 10.37 7.28
C ALA A 58 6.69 10.51 6.01
N GLY A 59 6.11 11.10 4.96
CA GLY A 59 6.71 11.26 3.63
C GLY A 59 6.50 10.07 2.67
N TYR A 60 5.83 9.00 3.10
CA TYR A 60 5.41 7.89 2.24
C TYR A 60 4.01 8.17 1.67
N LEU A 61 3.64 7.42 0.63
CA LEU A 61 2.29 7.42 0.10
C LEU A 61 1.51 6.26 0.71
N GLU A 62 0.20 6.43 0.84
CA GLU A 62 -0.73 5.34 1.13
C GLU A 62 -1.91 5.32 0.17
N PHE A 63 -2.59 4.18 0.11
CA PHE A 63 -3.89 4.03 -0.53
C PHE A 63 -4.70 2.92 0.16
N HIS A 64 -6.03 3.01 0.12
CA HIS A 64 -6.96 2.09 0.77
C HIS A 64 -7.41 0.99 -0.18
N LEU A 65 -7.42 -0.25 0.28
CA LEU A 65 -7.97 -1.40 -0.46
C LEU A 65 -9.48 -1.55 -0.21
N LEU A 66 -10.16 -2.35 -1.03
CA LEU A 66 -11.54 -2.80 -0.78
C LEU A 66 -12.53 -1.65 -0.61
N ASP A 67 -12.38 -0.60 -1.42
CA ASP A 67 -13.15 0.66 -1.36
C ASP A 67 -13.15 1.33 0.03
N GLY A 68 -12.15 1.06 0.88
CA GLY A 68 -12.11 1.56 2.26
C GLY A 68 -13.19 0.98 3.18
N LYS A 69 -13.90 -0.08 2.77
CA LYS A 69 -14.92 -0.76 3.60
C LYS A 69 -14.30 -1.52 4.76
N VAL A 70 -13.04 -1.91 4.61
CA VAL A 70 -12.19 -2.50 5.63
C VAL A 70 -11.05 -1.53 5.89
N ASP A 71 -10.68 -1.34 7.16
CA ASP A 71 -9.49 -0.56 7.54
C ASP A 71 -8.22 -1.31 7.14
N LEU A 72 -7.88 -1.23 5.85
CA LEU A 72 -6.73 -1.89 5.25
C LEU A 72 -6.12 -0.99 4.16
N LEU A 73 -4.85 -0.67 4.32
CA LEU A 73 -4.11 0.22 3.42
C LEU A 73 -2.76 -0.36 3.05
N VAL A 74 -2.24 0.13 1.92
CA VAL A 74 -0.88 -0.16 1.45
C VAL A 74 -0.03 1.08 1.60
N ILE A 75 1.10 0.96 2.30
CA ILE A 75 2.13 2.01 2.34
C ILE A 75 3.13 1.74 1.23
N TYR A 76 3.42 2.76 0.42
CA TYR A 76 4.31 2.61 -0.73
C TYR A 76 5.16 3.86 -0.99
N THR A 77 6.18 3.68 -1.83
CA THR A 77 6.96 4.79 -2.40
C THR A 77 6.95 4.71 -3.92
N LYS A 78 7.04 5.87 -4.59
CA LYS A 78 7.12 5.98 -6.04
C LYS A 78 8.39 6.72 -6.44
N ASN A 79 9.14 6.15 -7.38
CA ASN A 79 10.27 6.80 -8.03
C ASN A 79 9.97 7.01 -9.53
N SER A 80 9.43 8.18 -9.87
CA SER A 80 9.07 8.50 -11.25
C SER A 80 10.26 8.57 -12.21
N LYS A 81 11.49 8.81 -11.72
CA LYS A 81 12.70 8.83 -12.57
C LYS A 81 13.15 7.43 -12.95
N LYS A 82 12.95 6.46 -12.06
CA LYS A 82 13.30 5.05 -12.27
C LYS A 82 12.11 4.21 -12.75
N TYR A 83 10.91 4.80 -12.84
CA TYR A 83 9.67 4.11 -13.15
C TYR A 83 9.40 2.93 -12.20
N THR A 84 9.62 3.13 -10.90
CA THR A 84 9.43 2.06 -9.90
C THR A 84 8.46 2.46 -8.79
N PHE A 85 7.76 1.46 -8.28
CA PHE A 85 7.05 1.49 -7.01
C PHE A 85 7.68 0.50 -6.05
N ARG A 86 7.67 0.82 -4.75
CA ARG A 86 7.99 -0.14 -3.69
C ARG A 86 6.81 -0.24 -2.75
N LEU A 87 6.24 -1.44 -2.60
CA LEU A 87 5.18 -1.71 -1.63
C LEU A 87 5.84 -2.10 -0.31
N VAL A 88 5.62 -1.33 0.75
CA VAL A 88 6.42 -1.35 1.97
C VAL A 88 5.73 -2.14 3.09
N ARG A 89 4.46 -1.81 3.34
CA ARG A 89 3.61 -2.43 4.38
C ARG A 89 2.18 -2.57 3.90
N LEU A 90 1.44 -3.49 4.51
CA LEU A 90 0.00 -3.63 4.39
C LEU A 90 -0.59 -3.81 5.80
N GLY A 91 -1.74 -3.21 6.08
CA GLY A 91 -2.36 -3.31 7.40
C GLY A 91 -3.36 -2.20 7.68
N SER A 92 -3.92 -2.18 8.88
CA SER A 92 -4.81 -1.11 9.35
C SER A 92 -4.04 0.16 9.73
N HIS A 93 -4.72 1.30 9.82
CA HIS A 93 -4.10 2.54 10.33
C HIS A 93 -3.57 2.34 11.76
N GLN A 94 -4.28 1.56 12.59
CA GLN A 94 -3.85 1.29 13.96
C GLN A 94 -2.53 0.49 14.02
N GLU A 95 -2.36 -0.49 13.14
CA GLU A 95 -1.15 -1.32 13.09
C GLU A 95 0.06 -0.56 12.55
N LEU A 96 -0.16 0.29 11.54
CA LEU A 96 0.91 0.89 10.76
C LEU A 96 1.26 2.32 11.17
N ILE A 97 0.26 3.13 11.47
CA ILE A 97 0.42 4.60 11.59
C ILE A 97 0.40 5.02 13.07
N HIS A 98 -0.50 4.45 13.86
CA HIS A 98 -0.71 4.86 15.26
C HIS A 98 0.01 4.00 16.29
N ASN A 99 0.64 2.90 15.89
CA ASN A 99 1.41 2.09 16.81
C ASN A 99 2.77 2.77 17.10
N GLU A 100 3.09 2.97 18.38
CA GLU A 100 4.42 3.44 18.75
C GLU A 100 5.46 2.38 18.36
N LEU A 101 6.54 2.81 17.71
CA LEU A 101 7.71 1.96 17.48
C LEU A 101 8.16 1.41 18.84
N LYS A 102 7.99 0.11 19.07
CA LYS A 102 8.56 -0.58 20.23
C LYS A 102 10.08 -0.61 20.16
#